data_AF-A0A832I0K6-F1
#
_entry.id   AF-A0A832I0K6-F1
#
_cell.length_a   1.000
_cell.length_b   1.000
_cell.length_c   1.000
_cell.angle_alpha   90.00
_cell.angle_beta   90.00
_cell.angle_gamma   90.00
#
_symmetry.space_group_name_H-M   'P 1'
#
loop_
_entity.id
_entity.type
_entity.pdbx_description
1 polymer ?
#
loop_
_entity_poly.entity_id
_entity_poly.type
_entity_poly.pdbx_seq_one_letter_code
_entity_poly.pdbx_strand_id
1 'polypeptide(L)'
;MKEETAEHVQGAVKVFKFVVLPASLIFVFANFYFLGENSVAPMLWGILVFFYSNFLPDLPSIYRKKGKISDYKDPPWYKKYLLLLSAPIVIWVLFSGVRLKWKTVETFHNFTSLAIYGIFLLLVGFLVFVGNPISIGNLIEILSLPLYGMAGYLTHLKVDKIW
;
A
#
# COMPACT_ATOMS: atom_id res chain seq x y z
N MET A 1 18.31 9.26 -0.14
CA MET A 1 18.22 8.18 -1.15
C MET A 1 18.81 6.86 -0.70
N LYS A 2 20.12 6.54 -0.80
CA LYS A 2 20.59 5.18 -0.40
C LYS A 2 20.40 4.89 1.10
N GLU A 3 20.72 5.84 1.96
CA GLU A 3 20.56 5.71 3.42
C GLU A 3 19.08 5.66 3.82
N GLU A 4 18.28 6.61 3.36
CA GLU A 4 16.82 6.66 3.52
C GLU A 4 16.12 5.37 3.09
N THR A 5 16.37 4.88 1.86
CA THR A 5 15.80 3.60 1.41
C THR A 5 16.26 2.43 2.29
N ALA A 6 17.51 2.44 2.78
CA ALA A 6 17.99 1.42 3.70
C ALA A 6 17.26 1.48 5.05
N GLU A 7 16.95 2.67 5.57
CA GLU A 7 16.14 2.85 6.78
C GLU A 7 14.72 2.29 6.59
N HIS A 8 14.07 2.59 5.46
CA HIS A 8 12.75 2.02 5.15
C HIS A 8 12.80 0.49 5.02
N VAL A 9 13.82 -0.08 4.38
CA VAL A 9 14.00 -1.52 4.28
C VAL A 9 14.22 -2.14 5.65
N GLN A 10 15.10 -1.56 6.48
CA GLN A 10 15.36 -2.07 7.83
C GLN A 10 14.11 -1.99 8.72
N GLY A 11 13.37 -0.88 8.64
CA GLY A 11 12.09 -0.69 9.32
C GLY A 11 11.07 -1.75 8.91
N ALA A 12 10.87 -1.93 7.60
CA ALA A 12 9.98 -2.95 7.05
C ALA A 12 10.37 -4.36 7.48
N VAL A 13 11.66 -4.72 7.39
CA VAL A 13 12.15 -6.05 7.79
C VAL A 13 11.97 -6.29 9.28
N LYS A 14 12.18 -5.26 10.12
CA LYS A 14 11.99 -5.37 11.56
C LYS A 14 10.50 -5.60 11.90
N VAL A 15 9.61 -4.77 11.36
CA VAL A 15 8.16 -4.92 11.59
C VAL A 15 7.66 -6.24 11.01
N PHE A 16 8.17 -6.65 9.86
CA PHE A 16 7.83 -7.94 9.26
C PHE A 16 8.18 -9.11 10.19
N LYS A 17 9.44 -9.18 10.65
CA LYS A 17 9.92 -10.30 11.48
C LYS A 17 9.19 -10.41 12.82
N PHE A 18 8.93 -9.29 13.47
CA PHE A 18 8.44 -9.28 14.85
C PHE A 18 6.94 -9.09 14.99
N VAL A 19 6.25 -8.59 13.96
CA VAL A 19 4.81 -8.29 14.02
C VAL A 19 4.06 -9.00 12.91
N VAL A 20 4.38 -8.70 11.64
CA VAL A 20 3.58 -9.18 10.51
C VAL A 20 3.67 -10.69 10.38
N LEU A 21 4.87 -11.27 10.31
CA LEU A 21 5.05 -12.71 10.13
C LEU A 21 4.41 -13.53 11.27
N PRO A 22 4.62 -13.21 12.57
CA PRO A 22 3.90 -13.91 13.64
C PRO A 22 2.37 -13.78 13.52
N ALA A 23 1.86 -12.57 13.25
CA ALA A 23 0.42 -12.36 13.07
C ALA A 23 -0.13 -13.12 11.86
N SER A 24 0.63 -13.20 10.76
CA SER A 24 0.30 -13.98 9.57
C SER A 24 0.18 -15.47 9.86
N LEU A 25 1.10 -16.03 10.64
CA LEU A 25 1.03 -17.43 11.03
C LEU A 25 -0.20 -17.69 11.90
N ILE A 26 -0.44 -16.86 12.92
CA ILE A 26 -1.63 -16.96 13.77
C ILE A 26 -2.90 -16.86 12.93
N PHE A 27 -2.95 -15.94 11.98
CA PHE A 27 -4.05 -15.76 11.05
C PHE A 27 -4.35 -17.03 10.25
N VAL A 28 -3.33 -17.65 9.63
CA VAL A 28 -3.51 -18.88 8.86
C VAL A 28 -3.98 -20.03 9.76
N PHE A 29 -3.36 -20.20 10.94
CA PHE A 29 -3.76 -21.26 11.87
C PHE A 29 -5.18 -21.07 12.39
N ALA A 30 -5.58 -19.83 12.71
CA ALA A 30 -6.92 -19.53 13.18
C ALA A 30 -7.98 -19.80 12.11
N ASN A 31 -7.76 -19.38 10.87
CA ASN A 31 -8.69 -19.67 9.77
C ASN A 31 -8.80 -21.18 9.51
N PHE A 32 -7.67 -21.89 9.52
CA PHE A 32 -7.67 -23.33 9.32
C PHE A 32 -8.41 -24.06 10.46
N TYR A 33 -8.14 -23.71 11.71
CA TYR A 33 -8.69 -24.42 12.87
C TYR A 33 -10.17 -24.09 13.14
N PHE A 34 -10.55 -22.81 13.05
CA PHE A 34 -11.91 -22.37 13.41
C PHE A 34 -12.88 -22.35 12.24
N LEU A 35 -12.40 -22.10 11.01
CA LEU A 35 -13.24 -21.98 9.82
C LEU A 35 -13.05 -23.12 8.82
N GLY A 36 -12.02 -23.96 8.99
CA GLY A 36 -11.69 -25.03 8.03
C GLY A 36 -11.18 -24.49 6.69
N GLU A 37 -10.76 -23.22 6.64
CA GLU A 37 -10.38 -22.54 5.40
C GLU A 37 -8.88 -22.37 5.25
N ASN A 38 -8.40 -22.45 4.01
CA ASN A 38 -6.99 -22.26 3.69
C ASN A 38 -6.70 -20.81 3.27
N SER A 39 -6.25 -19.99 4.22
CA SER A 39 -5.93 -18.59 3.99
C SER A 39 -4.45 -18.32 3.64
N VAL A 40 -3.69 -19.33 3.21
CA VAL A 40 -2.27 -19.17 2.83
C VAL A 40 -2.12 -18.22 1.64
N ALA A 41 -2.95 -18.36 0.61
CA ALA A 41 -2.87 -17.49 -0.57
C ALA A 41 -3.19 -16.01 -0.22
N PRO A 42 -4.30 -15.69 0.46
CA PRO A 42 -4.57 -14.34 0.98
C PRO A 42 -3.44 -13.79 1.86
N MET A 43 -2.85 -14.62 2.72
CA MET A 43 -1.69 -14.24 3.55
C MET A 43 -0.48 -13.85 2.68
N LEU A 44 -0.13 -14.65 1.68
CA LEU A 44 0.99 -14.35 0.77
C LEU A 44 0.75 -13.06 -0.01
N TRP A 45 -0.47 -12.85 -0.51
CA TRP A 45 -0.86 -11.59 -1.14
C TRP A 45 -0.74 -10.41 -0.17
N GLY A 46 -1.22 -10.58 1.06
CA GLY A 46 -1.08 -9.60 2.13
C GLY A 46 0.39 -9.22 2.37
N ILE A 47 1.28 -10.20 2.51
CA ILE A 47 2.72 -9.95 2.73
C ILE A 47 3.34 -9.18 1.54
N LEU A 48 3.00 -9.54 0.30
CA LEU A 48 3.46 -8.79 -0.87
C LEU A 48 2.96 -7.34 -0.84
N VAL A 49 1.69 -7.15 -0.50
CA VAL A 49 1.08 -5.82 -0.35
C VAL A 49 1.75 -5.04 0.77
N PHE A 50 2.06 -5.65 1.93
CA PHE A 50 2.80 -5.00 3.02
C PHE A 50 4.11 -4.38 2.54
N PHE A 51 4.97 -5.16 1.86
CA PHE A 51 6.24 -4.65 1.38
C PHE A 51 6.06 -3.56 0.33
N TYR A 52 5.11 -3.75 -0.60
CA TYR A 52 4.79 -2.75 -1.60
C TYR A 52 4.32 -1.42 -0.96
N SER A 53 3.39 -1.49 -0.01
CA SER A 53 2.82 -0.33 0.67
C SER A 53 3.84 0.44 1.50
N ASN A 54 4.90 -0.24 1.98
CA ASN A 54 6.01 0.41 2.66
C ASN A 54 6.84 1.31 1.75
N PHE A 55 6.79 1.18 0.43
CA PHE A 55 7.49 2.09 -0.50
C PHE A 55 6.54 2.98 -1.30
N LEU A 56 5.24 2.70 -1.20
CA LEU A 56 4.20 3.38 -1.96
C LEU A 56 4.22 4.91 -1.82
N PRO A 57 4.42 5.52 -0.63
CA PRO A 57 4.46 6.98 -0.49
C PRO A 57 5.55 7.65 -1.35
N ASP A 58 6.65 6.94 -1.60
CA ASP A 58 7.80 7.43 -2.36
C ASP A 58 7.69 7.22 -3.87
N LEU A 59 6.91 6.24 -4.33
CA LEU A 59 6.81 5.91 -5.76
C LEU A 59 6.36 7.11 -6.62
N PRO A 60 5.39 7.94 -6.20
CA PRO A 60 4.99 9.12 -6.96
C PRO A 60 6.01 10.26 -6.97
N SER A 61 7.13 10.16 -6.26
CA SER A 61 8.14 11.24 -6.13
C SER A 61 8.72 11.71 -7.47
N ILE A 62 8.70 10.88 -8.51
CA ILE A 62 9.11 11.25 -9.89
C ILE A 62 8.20 12.36 -10.47
N TYR A 63 6.93 12.36 -10.05
CA TYR A 63 5.92 13.36 -10.40
C TYR A 63 5.86 14.52 -9.41
N ARG A 64 6.66 14.47 -8.33
CA ARG A 64 6.80 15.60 -7.42
C ARG A 64 7.47 16.77 -8.12
N LYS A 65 6.94 17.96 -7.89
CA LYS A 65 7.52 19.21 -8.39
C LYS A 65 8.73 19.60 -7.51
N LYS A 66 9.84 19.97 -8.13
CA LYS A 66 10.97 20.64 -7.48
C LYS A 66 10.99 22.10 -7.96
N GLY A 67 10.63 23.07 -7.12
CA GLY A 67 10.61 24.50 -7.47
C GLY A 67 9.60 25.34 -6.69
N LYS A 68 9.59 26.67 -6.88
CA LYS A 68 8.67 27.60 -6.21
C LYS A 68 7.21 27.30 -6.56
N ILE A 69 6.33 27.38 -5.55
CA ILE A 69 4.91 27.00 -5.65
C ILE A 69 4.16 27.88 -6.68
N SER A 70 4.58 29.14 -6.87
CA SER A 70 3.89 30.18 -7.64
C SER A 70 3.66 29.91 -9.13
N ASP A 71 4.45 29.07 -9.78
CA ASP A 71 4.50 29.08 -11.26
C ASP A 71 3.61 28.04 -11.95
N TYR A 72 2.91 27.15 -11.22
CA TYR A 72 2.21 26.01 -11.84
C TYR A 72 0.92 25.63 -11.13
N LYS A 73 -0.11 25.31 -11.93
CA LYS A 73 -1.42 24.85 -11.47
C LYS A 73 -1.34 23.39 -11.02
N ASP A 74 -1.62 23.15 -9.74
CA ASP A 74 -1.67 21.80 -9.15
C ASP A 74 -2.77 20.97 -9.83
N PRO A 75 -2.51 19.70 -10.20
CA PRO A 75 -3.51 18.85 -10.83
C PRO A 75 -4.72 18.62 -9.92
N PRO A 76 -5.89 18.34 -10.51
CA PRO A 76 -7.06 17.91 -9.75
C PRO A 76 -6.75 16.74 -8.82
N TRP A 77 -7.42 16.69 -7.67
CA TRP A 77 -7.21 15.69 -6.62
C TRP A 77 -7.23 14.24 -7.16
N TYR A 78 -8.13 13.91 -8.08
CA TYR A 78 -8.25 12.56 -8.63
C TYR A 78 -6.99 12.13 -9.40
N LYS A 79 -6.29 13.04 -10.07
CA LYS A 79 -5.02 12.73 -10.75
C LYS A 79 -3.91 12.50 -9.74
N LYS A 80 -3.90 13.23 -8.62
CA LYS A 80 -2.92 13.03 -7.55
C LYS A 80 -3.07 11.63 -6.96
N TYR A 81 -4.29 11.26 -6.57
CA TYR A 81 -4.51 9.94 -5.99
C TYR A 81 -4.39 8.81 -7.01
N LEU A 82 -4.61 9.05 -8.31
CA LEU A 82 -4.28 8.04 -9.33
C LEU A 82 -2.77 7.73 -9.36
N LEU A 83 -1.90 8.72 -9.12
CA LEU A 83 -0.46 8.48 -9.01
C LEU A 83 -0.11 7.54 -7.83
N LEU A 84 -0.82 7.69 -6.71
CA LEU A 84 -0.65 6.84 -5.53
C LEU A 84 -1.27 5.45 -5.75
N LEU A 85 -2.57 5.39 -6.03
CA LEU A 85 -3.35 4.15 -6.07
C LEU A 85 -2.97 3.26 -7.26
N SER A 86 -2.46 3.84 -8.34
CA SER A 86 -2.07 3.13 -9.56
C SER A 86 -0.58 3.28 -9.87
N ALA A 87 0.26 3.47 -8.83
CA ALA A 87 1.70 3.64 -8.98
C ALA A 87 2.38 2.60 -9.92
N PRO A 88 2.06 1.28 -9.89
CA PRO A 88 2.71 0.30 -10.75
C PRO A 88 2.39 0.53 -12.23
N ILE A 89 1.13 0.87 -12.53
CA ILE A 89 0.68 1.20 -13.89
C ILE A 89 1.35 2.49 -14.35
N VAL A 90 1.41 3.49 -13.48
CA VAL A 90 2.04 4.78 -13.77
C VAL A 90 3.55 4.63 -14.02
N ILE A 91 4.21 3.77 -13.25
CA ILE A 91 5.63 3.42 -13.45
C ILE A 91 5.82 2.65 -14.77
N TRP A 92 4.95 1.70 -15.09
CA TRP A 92 4.97 0.99 -16.37
C TRP A 92 4.86 1.98 -17.55
N VAL A 93 3.91 2.91 -17.48
CA VAL A 93 3.70 3.95 -18.51
C VAL A 93 4.96 4.79 -18.69
N LEU A 94 5.67 5.14 -17.61
CA LEU A 94 6.97 5.82 -17.68
C LEU A 94 8.02 5.00 -18.42
N PHE A 95 8.16 3.71 -18.08
CA PHE A 95 9.11 2.81 -18.74
C PHE A 95 8.74 2.54 -20.20
N SER A 96 7.47 2.72 -20.57
CA SER A 96 7.00 2.65 -21.96
C SER A 96 7.32 3.92 -22.78
N GLY A 97 8.01 4.90 -22.19
CA GLY A 97 8.40 6.16 -22.84
C GLY A 97 7.32 7.25 -22.83
N VAL A 98 6.14 6.97 -22.28
CA VAL A 98 5.05 7.94 -22.18
C VAL A 98 5.26 8.81 -20.94
N ARG A 99 5.55 10.10 -21.16
CA ARG A 99 5.76 11.07 -20.07
C ARG A 99 4.46 11.79 -19.73
N LEU A 100 3.82 11.39 -18.63
CA LEU A 100 2.68 12.13 -18.09
C LEU A 100 3.15 13.52 -17.60
N LYS A 101 2.55 14.59 -18.10
CA LYS A 101 2.84 15.98 -17.67
C LYS A 101 2.22 16.32 -16.29
N TRP A 102 1.96 15.33 -15.45
CA TRP A 102 1.35 15.53 -14.15
C TRP A 102 2.45 15.89 -13.16
N LYS A 103 2.34 17.05 -12.51
CA LYS A 103 3.26 17.47 -11.47
C LYS A 103 2.47 17.88 -10.25
N THR A 104 2.73 17.26 -9.11
CA THR A 104 2.00 17.53 -7.86
C THR A 104 2.95 18.01 -6.76
N VAL A 105 2.41 18.82 -5.85
CA VAL A 105 3.06 19.22 -4.60
C VAL A 105 2.78 18.25 -3.44
N GLU A 106 1.82 17.34 -3.62
CA GLU A 106 1.42 16.36 -2.62
C GLU A 106 2.57 15.42 -2.29
N THR A 107 2.81 15.18 -1.01
CA THR A 107 3.87 14.26 -0.57
C THR A 107 3.35 12.88 -0.26
N PHE A 108 2.04 12.63 -0.15
CA PHE A 108 1.43 11.35 0.26
C PHE A 108 1.90 10.78 1.63
N HIS A 109 2.89 11.39 2.25
CA HIS A 109 3.39 11.08 3.58
C HIS A 109 2.42 11.61 4.66
N ASN A 110 1.19 11.12 4.70
CA ASN A 110 0.18 11.53 5.66
C ASN A 110 -0.92 10.47 5.86
N PHE A 111 -1.64 10.60 6.97
CA PHE A 111 -2.74 9.70 7.33
C PHE A 111 -3.95 9.79 6.40
N THR A 112 -4.16 10.93 5.72
CA THR A 112 -5.23 11.07 4.72
C THR A 112 -4.99 10.15 3.53
N SER A 113 -3.75 10.12 3.03
CA SER A 113 -3.35 9.25 1.92
C SER A 113 -3.38 7.77 2.33
N LEU A 114 -2.97 7.46 3.57
CA LEU A 114 -3.14 6.13 4.16
C LEU A 114 -4.61 5.69 4.16
N ALA A 115 -5.53 6.54 4.61
CA ALA A 115 -6.95 6.21 4.68
C ALA A 115 -7.56 5.97 3.30
N ILE A 116 -7.25 6.84 2.33
CA ILE A 116 -7.70 6.69 0.93
C ILE A 116 -7.15 5.40 0.33
N TYR A 117 -5.87 5.09 0.58
CA TYR A 117 -5.25 3.85 0.14
C TYR A 117 -5.87 2.61 0.80
N GLY A 118 -6.19 2.67 2.10
CA GLY A 118 -6.88 1.58 2.81
C GLY A 118 -8.27 1.29 2.23
N ILE A 119 -9.06 2.33 1.94
CA ILE A 119 -10.36 2.18 1.27
C ILE A 119 -10.19 1.58 -0.12
N PHE A 120 -9.18 2.03 -0.87
CA PHE A 120 -8.88 1.47 -2.17
C PHE A 120 -8.53 -0.02 -2.09
N LEU A 121 -7.68 -0.43 -1.14
CA LEU A 121 -7.33 -1.84 -0.93
C LEU A 121 -8.53 -2.68 -0.49
N LEU A 122 -9.45 -2.13 0.29
CA LEU A 122 -10.70 -2.79 0.64
C LEU A 122 -11.57 -3.05 -0.59
N LEU A 123 -11.70 -2.05 -1.48
CA LEU A 123 -12.43 -2.20 -2.75
C LEU A 123 -11.76 -3.24 -3.66
N VAL A 124 -10.43 -3.23 -3.76
CA VAL A 124 -9.68 -4.25 -4.52
C VAL A 124 -9.88 -5.63 -3.91
N GLY A 125 -9.78 -5.75 -2.58
CA GLY A 125 -10.01 -7.00 -1.86
C GLY A 125 -11.41 -7.54 -2.14
N PHE A 126 -12.43 -6.68 -2.07
CA PHE A 126 -13.80 -7.03 -2.42
C PHE A 126 -13.89 -7.56 -3.86
N LEU A 127 -13.32 -6.86 -4.84
CA LEU A 127 -13.39 -7.31 -6.24
C LEU A 127 -12.66 -8.64 -6.49
N VAL A 128 -11.56 -8.91 -5.78
CA VAL A 128 -10.74 -10.11 -5.98
C VAL A 128 -11.29 -11.33 -5.24
N PHE A 129 -11.82 -11.14 -4.03
CA PHE A 129 -12.15 -12.24 -3.11
C PHE A 129 -13.66 -12.38 -2.81
N VAL A 130 -14.52 -11.56 -3.41
CA VAL A 130 -15.97 -11.72 -3.24
C VAL A 130 -16.43 -13.08 -3.78
N GLY A 131 -17.01 -13.89 -2.88
CA GLY A 131 -17.70 -15.13 -3.21
C GLY A 131 -19.22 -14.95 -3.23
N ASN A 132 -19.93 -15.86 -3.89
CA ASN A 132 -21.40 -15.94 -3.83
C ASN A 132 -21.84 -17.38 -3.46
N PRO A 133 -22.48 -17.61 -2.30
CA PRO A 133 -22.81 -16.62 -1.26
C PRO A 133 -21.56 -16.12 -0.52
N ILE A 134 -21.64 -14.92 0.08
CA ILE A 134 -20.55 -14.35 0.87
C ILE A 134 -20.40 -15.17 2.16
N SER A 135 -19.23 -15.77 2.38
CA SER A 135 -18.87 -16.44 3.63
C SER A 135 -18.05 -15.53 4.56
N ILE A 136 -17.91 -15.94 5.83
CA ILE A 136 -16.98 -15.31 6.78
C ILE A 136 -15.54 -15.36 6.26
N GLY A 137 -15.19 -16.47 5.62
CA GLY A 137 -13.94 -16.63 4.90
C GLY A 137 -13.67 -15.55 3.89
N ASN A 138 -14.61 -15.34 2.96
CA ASN A 138 -14.49 -14.29 1.96
C ASN A 138 -14.25 -12.92 2.62
N LEU A 139 -14.96 -12.60 3.71
CA LEU A 139 -14.74 -11.34 4.43
C LEU A 139 -13.32 -11.22 4.99
N ILE A 140 -12.77 -12.31 5.54
CA ILE A 140 -11.41 -12.36 6.06
C ILE A 140 -10.38 -12.15 4.95
N GLU A 141 -10.57 -12.77 3.79
CA GLU A 141 -9.71 -12.58 2.63
C GLU A 141 -9.76 -11.13 2.12
N ILE A 142 -10.97 -10.57 2.01
CA ILE A 142 -11.20 -9.16 1.60
C ILE A 142 -10.47 -8.20 2.55
N LEU A 143 -10.57 -8.42 3.86
CA LEU A 143 -9.95 -7.57 4.87
C LEU A 143 -8.44 -7.75 4.98
N SER A 144 -7.88 -8.87 4.50
CA SER A 144 -6.44 -9.10 4.55
C SER A 144 -5.67 -7.99 3.83
N LEU A 145 -6.05 -7.64 2.59
CA LEU A 145 -5.33 -6.63 1.80
C LEU A 145 -5.19 -5.26 2.51
N PRO A 146 -6.28 -4.60 2.96
CA PRO A 146 -6.14 -3.32 3.65
C PRO A 146 -5.36 -3.45 4.96
N LEU A 147 -5.49 -4.53 5.72
CA LEU A 147 -4.74 -4.71 6.97
C LEU A 147 -3.23 -4.75 6.74
N TYR A 148 -2.77 -5.59 5.81
CA TYR A 148 -1.34 -5.68 5.48
C TYR A 148 -0.82 -4.41 4.82
N GLY A 149 -1.58 -3.84 3.87
CA GLY A 149 -1.14 -2.64 3.16
C GLY A 149 -1.07 -1.41 4.07
N MET A 150 -2.05 -1.23 4.95
CA MET A 150 -2.00 -0.17 5.96
C MET A 150 -0.85 -0.38 6.94
N ALA A 151 -0.55 -1.62 7.35
CA ALA A 151 0.61 -1.91 8.21
C ALA A 151 1.94 -1.54 7.53
N GLY A 152 2.08 -1.82 6.23
CA GLY A 152 3.27 -1.44 5.45
C GLY A 152 3.41 0.07 5.34
N TYR A 153 2.33 0.75 5.00
CA TYR A 153 2.30 2.21 4.89
C TYR A 153 2.55 2.89 6.25
N LEU A 154 1.96 2.40 7.34
CA LEU A 154 2.22 2.91 8.69
C LEU A 154 3.68 2.72 9.11
N THR A 155 4.30 1.62 8.67
CA THR A 155 5.73 1.39 8.90
C THR A 155 6.56 2.45 8.20
N HIS A 156 6.22 2.80 6.95
CA HIS A 156 6.83 3.92 6.23
C HIS A 156 6.71 5.23 7.02
N LEU A 157 5.49 5.63 7.41
CA LEU A 157 5.25 6.89 8.13
C LEU A 157 5.96 6.95 9.48
N LYS A 158 6.18 5.80 10.12
CA LYS A 158 6.94 5.70 11.37
C LYS A 158 8.43 5.93 11.15
N VAL A 159 9.01 5.38 10.08
CA VAL A 159 10.41 5.63 9.71
C VAL A 159 10.61 7.13 9.43
N ASP A 160 9.64 7.76 8.76
CA ASP A 160 9.64 9.20 8.49
C ASP A 160 9.33 10.10 9.70
N LYS A 161 9.08 9.51 10.88
CA LYS A 161 8.78 10.24 12.13
C LYS A 161 7.57 11.17 12.01
N ILE A 162 6.57 10.76 11.23
CA ILE A 162 5.29 11.48 11.11
C ILE A 162 4.44 11.28 12.37
N TRP A 163 4.70 10.19 13.10
CA TRP A 163 4.14 9.86 14.39
C TRP A 163 5.12 9.03 15.23
#